data_AF-S2RWY4-F1
#
_entry.id   AF-S2RWY4-F1
#
_cell.length_a   1.000
_cell.length_b   1.000
_cell.length_c   1.000
_cell.angle_alpha   90.00
_cell.angle_beta   90.00
_cell.angle_gamma   90.00
#
_symmetry.space_group_name_H-M   'P 1'
#
loop_
_entity.id
_entity.type
_entity.pdbx_description
1 polymer ?
#
loop_
_entity_poly.entity_id
_entity_poly.type
_entity_poly.pdbx_seq_one_letter_code
_entity_poly.pdbx_strand_id
1 'polypeptide(L)' 'NARQIGLLRQANKSLDAVIAGIHAGMPIDLVQIDMTAAWDKLGEITGESAPDELITQLFSQFCLGK' A
#
# COMPACT_ATOMS: atom_id res chain seq x y z
N ASN A 1 16.89 -3.70 -14.10
CA ASN A 1 17.72 -3.67 -12.89
C ASN A 1 17.66 -2.38 -12.09
N ALA A 2 18.32 -1.27 -12.47
CA ALA A 2 18.35 -0.06 -11.63
C ALA A 2 16.97 0.54 -11.31
N ARG A 3 16.05 0.56 -12.29
CA ARG A 3 14.64 0.98 -12.09
C ARG A 3 13.93 0.16 -11.03
N GLN A 4 13.97 -1.17 -11.16
CA GLN A 4 13.29 -2.10 -10.25
C GLN A 4 13.84 -2.01 -8.82
N ILE A 5 15.17 -1.86 -8.67
CA ILE A 5 15.79 -1.63 -7.36
C ILE A 5 15.30 -0.31 -6.75
N GLY A 6 15.15 0.74 -7.56
CA GLY A 6 14.59 2.02 -7.12
C GLY A 6 13.14 1.87 -6.63
N LEU A 7 12.30 1.17 -7.38
CA LEU A 7 10.92 0.89 -7.02
C LEU A 7 10.81 0.07 -5.72
N LEU A 8 11.64 -0.98 -5.57
CA LEU A 8 11.67 -1.79 -4.34
C LEU A 8 12.05 -0.96 -3.10
N ARG A 9 13.05 -0.07 -3.21
CA ARG A 9 13.43 0.82 -2.11
C ARG A 9 12.31 1.78 -1.73
N GLN A 10 11.61 2.32 -2.72
CA GLN A 10 10.48 3.21 -2.48
C GLN A 10 9.28 2.47 -1.89
N ALA A 11 9.00 1.24 -2.33
CA ALA A 11 7.97 0.39 -1.74
C ALA A 11 8.29 0.08 -0.27
N ASN A 12 9.54 -0.30 0.02
CA ASN A 12 9.97 -0.55 1.40
C ASN A 12 9.79 0.68 2.30
N LYS A 13 10.18 1.86 1.80
CA LYS A 13 10.00 3.12 2.55
C LYS A 13 8.52 3.39 2.87
N SER A 14 7.62 3.12 1.92
CA SER A 14 6.18 3.24 2.16
C SER A 14 5.68 2.22 3.19
N LEU A 15 6.17 0.98 3.17
CA LEU A 15 5.84 -0.02 4.19
C LEU A 15 6.37 0.38 5.58
N ASP A 16 7.56 0.96 5.67
CA ASP A 16 8.09 1.49 6.93
C ASP A 16 7.19 2.60 7.49
N ALA A 17 6.65 3.47 6.63
CA ALA A 17 5.69 4.51 7.01
C ALA A 17 4.36 3.92 7.50
N VAL A 18 3.84 2.88 6.84
CA VAL A 18 2.65 2.13 7.31
C VAL A 18 2.87 1.61 8.73
N ILE A 19 3.98 0.91 8.97
CA ILE A 19 4.30 0.32 10.28
C ILE A 19 4.43 1.43 11.33
N ALA A 20 5.11 2.53 11.00
CA ALA A 20 5.24 3.67 11.90
C ALA A 20 3.87 4.31 12.22
N GLY A 21 2.99 4.45 11.24
CA GLY A 21 1.65 5.00 11.42
C GLY A 21 0.75 4.13 12.28
N ILE A 22 0.82 2.82 12.11
CA ILE A 22 0.12 1.85 12.97
C ILE A 22 0.61 1.99 14.42
N HIS A 23 1.93 2.01 14.65
CA HIS A 23 2.49 2.18 16.00
C HIS A 23 2.17 3.53 16.63
N ALA A 24 2.03 4.58 15.82
CA ALA A 24 1.63 5.91 16.27
C ALA A 24 0.12 6.04 16.51
N GLY A 25 -0.68 4.98 16.27
CA GLY A 25 -2.14 5.02 16.41
C GLY A 25 -2.81 5.96 15.42
N MET A 26 -2.20 6.17 14.24
CA MET A 26 -2.82 7.00 13.20
C MET A 26 -4.13 6.37 12.71
N PRO A 27 -5.13 7.19 12.33
CA PRO A 27 -6.31 6.72 11.64
C PRO A 27 -5.96 5.82 10.45
N ILE A 28 -6.71 4.73 10.30
CA ILE A 28 -6.47 3.73 9.24
C ILE A 28 -6.51 4.36 7.84
N ASP A 29 -7.37 5.34 7.62
CA ASP A 29 -7.50 6.07 6.35
C ASP A 29 -6.19 6.77 5.96
N LEU A 30 -5.41 7.24 6.94
CA LEU A 30 -4.10 7.87 6.70
C LEU A 30 -3.03 6.82 6.43
N VAL A 31 -3.02 5.72 7.18
CA VAL A 31 -2.10 4.59 6.98
C VAL A 31 -2.32 3.95 5.61
N GLN A 32 -3.56 3.92 5.13
CA GLN A 32 -3.92 3.36 3.82
C GLN A 32 -3.23 4.08 2.67
N ILE A 33 -2.97 5.39 2.78
CA ILE A 33 -2.27 6.16 1.73
C ILE A 33 -0.89 5.57 1.46
N ASP A 34 -0.12 5.31 2.52
CA ASP A 34 1.21 4.72 2.41
C ASP A 34 1.14 3.26 1.93
N MET A 35 0.13 2.50 2.36
CA MET A 35 -0.07 1.12 1.93
C MET A 35 -0.37 1.03 0.42
N THR A 36 -1.28 1.86 -0.09
CA THR A 36 -1.57 1.97 -1.53
C THR A 36 -0.31 2.37 -2.29
N ALA A 37 0.44 3.35 -1.78
CA ALA A 37 1.68 3.78 -2.42
C ALA A 37 2.76 2.69 -2.45
N ALA A 38 2.85 1.80 -1.46
CA ALA A 38 3.76 0.66 -1.50
C ALA A 38 3.33 -0.34 -2.57
N TRP A 39 2.03 -0.62 -2.61
CA TRP A 39 1.44 -1.60 -3.50
C TRP A 39 1.53 -1.18 -4.99
N ASP A 40 1.29 0.10 -5.32
CA ASP A 40 1.46 0.63 -6.67
C ASP A 40 2.89 0.43 -7.21
N LYS A 41 3.90 0.72 -6.37
CA LYS A 41 5.32 0.58 -6.75
C LYS A 41 5.71 -0.88 -6.98
N LEU A 42 5.12 -1.80 -6.21
CA LEU A 42 5.30 -3.24 -6.42
C LEU A 42 4.63 -3.69 -7.73
N GLY A 43 3.43 -3.19 -8.00
CA GLY A 43 2.73 -3.38 -9.26
C GLY A 43 3.53 -2.91 -10.48
N GLU A 44 4.19 -1.75 -10.39
CA GLU A 44 5.08 -1.25 -11.46
C GLU A 44 6.29 -2.16 -11.75
N ILE A 45 6.69 -3.00 -10.78
CA ILE A 45 7.77 -3.99 -10.95
C ILE A 45 7.24 -5.23 -11.65
N THR A 46 6.07 -5.73 -11.25
CA THR A 46 5.45 -6.94 -11.81
C THR A 46 4.73 -6.69 -13.14
N GLY A 47 4.41 -5.43 -13.44
CA GLY A 47 3.56 -5.04 -14.58
C GLY A 47 2.06 -5.16 -14.27
N GLU A 48 1.70 -5.42 -13.02
CA GLU A 48 0.32 -5.48 -12.55
C GLU A 48 -0.09 -4.09 -12.04
N SER A 49 -1.16 -3.52 -12.59
CA SER A 49 -1.75 -2.32 -12.04
C SER A 49 -2.69 -2.69 -10.91
N ALA A 50 -2.46 -2.07 -9.76
CA ALA A 50 -3.11 -2.28 -8.48
C ALA A 50 -4.54 -1.77 -8.22
N PRO A 51 -5.19 -0.91 -9.03
CA PRO A 51 -6.16 -0.01 -8.44
C PRO A 51 -7.45 -0.70 -7.99
N ASP A 52 -7.94 -1.73 -8.69
CA ASP A 52 -9.32 -2.19 -8.44
C ASP A 52 -9.42 -3.37 -7.46
N GLU A 53 -8.60 -4.42 -7.59
CA GLU A 53 -8.80 -5.64 -6.79
C GLU A 53 -8.45 -5.48 -5.30
N LEU A 54 -7.36 -4.78 -4.97
CA LEU A 54 -6.94 -4.62 -3.58
C LEU A 54 -7.85 -3.66 -2.81
N ILE A 55 -8.21 -2.53 -3.44
CA ILE A 55 -9.21 -1.61 -2.92
C ILE A 55 -10.54 -2.35 -2.70
N THR A 56 -10.97 -3.14 -3.69
CA THR A 56 -12.21 -3.93 -3.58
C THR A 56 -12.14 -4.93 -2.43
N GLN A 57 -11.04 -5.66 -2.25
CA GLN A 57 -10.92 -6.61 -1.14
C GLN A 57 -10.90 -5.91 0.24
N LEU A 58 -10.17 -4.80 0.38
CA LEU A 58 -10.15 -4.04 1.63
C LEU A 58 -11.57 -3.55 1.97
N PHE A 59 -12.22 -2.83 1.05
CA PHE A 59 -13.57 -2.30 1.29
C PHE A 59 -14.62 -3.41 1.40
N SER A 60 -14.45 -4.56 0.76
CA SER A 60 -15.36 -5.69 0.96
C SER A 60 -15.38 -6.21 2.40
N GLN A 61 -14.25 -6.13 3.11
CA GLN A 61 -14.15 -6.51 4.52
C GLN A 61 -14.59 -5.39 5.47
N PHE A 62 -14.43 -4.12 5.08
CA PHE A 62 -14.85 -2.98 5.91
C PHE A 62 -16.34 -2.58 5.74
N CYS A 63 -16.95 -2.81 4.57
CA CYS A 63 -18.37 -2.53 4.32
C CYS A 63 -19.33 -3.67 4.74
N LEU A 64 -18.81 -4.79 5.27
CA LEU A 64 -19.60 -5.84 5.92
C LEU A 64 -19.77 -5.58 7.43
N GLY A 65 -19.86 -4.31 7.80
CA GLY A 65 -20.40 -3.86 9.07
C GLY A 65 -21.47 -2.82 8.78
N LYS A 66 -22.70 -3.07 9.24
CA LYS A 66 -23.67 -2.00 9.47
C LYS A 66 -23.07 -0.91 10.36
#